data_AF-A0A833G8T8-F1
#
_entry.id   AF-A0A833G8T8-F1
#
_cell.length_a   1.000
_cell.length_b   1.000
_cell.length_c   1.000
_cell.angle_alpha   90.00
_cell.angle_beta   90.00
_cell.angle_gamma   90.00
#
_symmetry.space_group_name_H-M   'P 1'
#
loop_
_entity.id
_entity.type
_entity.pdbx_description
1 polymer ?
#
loop_
_entity_poly.entity_id
_entity_poly.type
_entity_poly.pdbx_seq_one_letter_code
_entity_poly.pdbx_strand_id
1 'polypeptide(L)' 'MNEAVTSKPALRATVLARRDALPPDERAAASLAIAARAAPILGTFRPRRLAGYLPMRSECDPRPILD' A
#
# COMPACT_ATOMS: atom_id res chain seq x y z
N MET A 1 -10.84 4.19 28.79
CA MET A 1 -9.52 3.58 28.50
C MET A 1 -8.81 4.48 27.51
N ASN A 2 -7.86 5.31 27.96
CA ASN A 2 -7.09 6.16 27.05
C ASN A 2 -6.10 5.26 26.30
N GLU A 3 -6.21 5.27 24.97
CA GLU A 3 -5.29 4.60 24.06
C GLU A 3 -3.87 5.12 24.30
N ALA A 4 -2.92 4.21 24.55
CA ALA A 4 -1.52 4.58 24.71
C ALA A 4 -1.04 5.25 23.42
N VAL A 5 -0.62 6.52 23.51
CA VAL A 5 0.03 7.21 22.40
C VAL A 5 1.35 6.50 22.13
N THR A 6 1.32 5.53 21.21
CA THR A 6 2.51 4.84 20.73
C THR A 6 3.35 5.88 20.00
N SER A 7 4.61 6.03 20.39
CA SER A 7 5.50 7.00 19.75
C SER A 7 5.60 6.73 18.25
N LYS A 8 5.75 7.78 17.44
CA LYS A 8 5.88 7.64 15.97
C LYS A 8 6.94 6.60 15.56
N PRO A 9 8.13 6.51 16.21
CA PRO A 9 9.08 5.43 15.93
C PRO A 9 8.55 4.04 16.28
N ALA A 10 7.90 3.87 17.44
CA ALA A 10 7.36 2.58 17.88
C ALA A 10 6.24 2.08 16.96
N LEU A 11 5.37 2.99 16.49
CA LEU A 11 4.32 2.65 15.52
C LEU A 11 4.91 2.21 14.18
N ARG A 12 5.92 2.93 13.68
CA ARG A 12 6.61 2.57 12.43
C ARG A 12 7.26 1.20 12.50
N ALA A 13 7.98 0.91 13.59
CA ALA A 13 8.61 -0.40 13.77
C ALA A 13 7.56 -1.52 13.78
N THR A 14 6.46 -1.33 14.51
CA THR A 14 5.36 -2.30 14.61
C THR A 14 4.71 -2.57 13.24
N VAL A 15 4.37 -1.51 12.50
CA VAL A 15 3.70 -1.66 11.19
C VAL A 15 4.63 -2.26 10.14
N LEU A 16 5.91 -1.88 10.15
CA LEU A 16 6.88 -2.47 9.23
C LEU A 16 7.04 -3.98 9.47
N ALA A 17 7.18 -4.40 10.73
CA ALA A 17 7.27 -5.81 11.08
C ALA A 17 6.03 -6.62 10.65
N ARG A 18 4.83 -6.05 10.83
CA ARG A 18 3.58 -6.68 10.37
C ARG A 18 3.54 -6.86 8.85
N ARG A 19 3.99 -5.85 8.10
CA ARG A 19 4.01 -5.88 6.63
C ARG A 19 5.05 -6.86 6.10
N ASP A 20 6.22 -6.91 6.74
CA ASP A 20 7.30 -7.83 6.38
C ASP A 20 6.94 -9.30 6.68
N ALA A 21 6.07 -9.55 7.65
CA ALA A 21 5.59 -10.90 7.99
C ALA A 21 4.56 -11.48 7.01
N LEU A 22 3.98 -10.67 6.11
CA LEU A 22 3.02 -11.17 5.11
C LEU A 22 3.72 -12.04 4.06
N PRO A 23 3.18 -13.22 3.69
CA PRO A 23 3.74 -14.04 2.61
C PRO A 23 3.81 -13.28 1.26
N PRO A 24 4.83 -13.53 0.42
CA PRO A 24 4.98 -12.84 -0.86
C PRO A 24 3.74 -12.91 -1.76
N ASP A 25 3.11 -14.08 -1.85
CA ASP A 25 1.94 -14.30 -2.71
C ASP A 25 0.71 -13.54 -2.19
N GLU A 26 0.51 -13.49 -0.87
CA GLU A 26 -0.54 -12.69 -0.26
C GLU A 26 -0.34 -11.19 -0.52
N ARG A 27 0.90 -10.70 -0.45
CA ARG A 27 1.21 -9.30 -0.78
C ARG A 27 0.95 -8.99 -2.26
N ALA A 28 1.30 -9.91 -3.16
CA ALA A 28 1.05 -9.76 -4.58
C ALA A 28 -0.46 -9.73 -4.88
N ALA A 29 -1.22 -10.68 -4.32
CA ALA A 29 -2.67 -10.72 -4.45
C ALA A 29 -3.35 -9.47 -3.87
N ALA A 30 -2.90 -9.00 -2.71
CA ALA A 30 -3.41 -7.77 -2.10
C ALA A 30 -3.12 -6.53 -2.97
N SER A 31 -1.93 -6.43 -3.57
CA SER A 31 -1.57 -5.32 -4.46
C SER A 31 -2.45 -5.29 -5.71
N LEU A 32 -2.71 -6.45 -6.32
CA LEU A 32 -3.66 -6.57 -7.43
C LEU A 32 -5.08 -6.17 -7.02
N ALA A 33 -5.52 -6.60 -5.84
CA ALA A 33 -6.84 -6.26 -5.33
C ALA A 33 -6.98 -4.76 -5.00
N ILE A 34 -5.90 -4.09 -4.59
CA ILE A 34 -5.86 -2.63 -4.42
C ILE A 34 -5.96 -1.95 -5.79
N ALA A 35 -5.20 -2.40 -6.78
CA ALA A 35 -5.23 -1.87 -8.14
C ALA A 35 -6.62 -1.99 -8.78
N ALA A 36 -7.27 -3.14 -8.62
CA ALA A 36 -8.64 -3.36 -9.10
C ALA A 36 -9.64 -2.36 -8.49
N ARG A 37 -9.44 -1.97 -7.22
CA ARG A 37 -10.27 -0.96 -6.54
C ARG A 37 -9.91 0.47 -6.96
N ALA A 38 -8.68 0.71 -7.38
CA ALA A 38 -8.26 2.01 -7.92
C ALA A 38 -8.81 2.27 -9.34
N ALA A 39 -8.99 1.22 -10.15
CA ALA A 39 -9.50 1.32 -11.52
C ALA A 39 -10.78 2.17 -11.68
N PRO A 40 -11.88 1.97 -10.90
CA PRO A 40 -13.07 2.82 -11.03
C PRO A 40 -12.84 4.28 -10.64
N ILE A 41 -11.94 4.55 -9.69
CA ILE A 41 -11.56 5.91 -9.27
C ILE A 41 -10.86 6.61 -10.46
N LEU A 42 -9.88 5.96 -11.07
CA LEU A 42 -9.18 6.49 -12.24
C LEU A 42 -10.09 6.65 -13.47
N GLY A 43 -11.01 5.71 -13.70
CA GLY A 43 -12.01 5.79 -14.76
C GLY A 43 -12.97 6.97 -14.59
N THR A 44 -13.28 7.34 -13.34
CA THR A 44 -14.14 8.48 -13.00
C THR A 44 -13.41 9.81 -13.17
N PHE A 45 -12.24 9.97 -12.55
CA PHE A 45 -11.53 11.25 -12.53
C PHE A 45 -10.72 11.52 -13.80
N ARG A 46 -10.36 10.48 -14.56
CA ARG A 46 -9.59 10.55 -15.81
C ARG A 46 -8.41 11.52 -15.72
N PRO A 47 -7.51 11.35 -14.74
CA PRO A 47 -6.39 12.27 -14.55
C PRO A 47 -5.48 12.27 -15.78
N ARG A 48 -5.03 13.45 -16.19
CA ARG A 48 -4.07 13.60 -17.31
C ARG A 48 -2.64 13.24 -16.91
N ARG A 49 -2.33 13.25 -15.61
CA ARG A 49 -0.99 12.97 -15.05
C ARG A 49 -1.17 12.26 -13.71
N LEU A 50 -0.31 11.27 -13.45
CA LEU A 50 -0.27 10.51 -12.21
C LEU A 50 1.16 10.52 -11.68
N ALA A 51 1.33 10.81 -10.39
CA ALA A 51 2.59 10.64 -9.69
C ALA A 51 2.64 9.24 -9.08
N GLY A 52 3.62 8.44 -9.48
CA GLY A 52 3.87 7.11 -8.93
C GLY A 52 5.10 7.08 -8.02
N TYR A 53 5.36 5.92 -7.44
CA TYR A 53 6.60 5.60 -6.73
C TYR A 53 7.05 4.19 -7.11
N LEU A 54 8.35 3.91 -6.94
CA LEU A 54 8.87 2.54 -7.01
C LEU A 54 8.77 1.91 -5.61
N PRO A 55 8.13 0.73 -5.47
CA PRO A 55 7.90 0.14 -4.17
C PRO A 55 9.23 -0.32 -3.53
N MET A 56 9.36 -0.10 -2.23
CA MET A 56 10.50 -0.58 -1.44
C MET A 56 10.09 -1.69 -0.47
N ARG A 57 10.94 -2.72 -0.35
CA ARG A 57 10.74 -3.85 0.58
C ARG A 57 9.38 -4.53 0.36
N SER A 58 8.52 -4.50 1.37
CA SER A 58 7.19 -5.10 1.42
C SER A 58 6.06 -4.10 1.14
N GLU A 59 6.36 -2.93 0.56
CA GLU A 59 5.35 -1.96 0.15
C GLU A 59 4.36 -2.54 -0.87
N CYS A 60 3.16 -1.95 -0.89
CA CYS A 60 2.16 -2.22 -1.94
C CYS A 60 2.79 -1.92 -3.29
N ASP A 61 2.55 -2.77 -4.28
CA ASP A 61 3.06 -2.56 -5.63
C ASP A 61 2.10 -1.65 -6.41
N PRO A 62 2.48 -0.41 -6.79
CA PRO A 62 1.64 0.46 -7.58
C PRO A 62 1.72 0.17 -9.09
N ARG A 63 2.65 -0.68 -9.56
CA ARG A 63 2.85 -0.96 -11.01
C ARG A 63 1.56 -1.37 -11.73
N PRO A 64 0.68 -2.22 -11.18
CA PRO A 64 -0.57 -2.58 -11.85
C PRO A 64 -1.56 -1.42 -12.06
N ILE A 65 -1.28 -0.23 -11.50
CA ILE A 65 -2.05 1.01 -11.72
C ILE A 65 -1.34 1.91 -12.75
N LEU A 66 -0.02 1.83 -12.85
CA LEU A 66 0.83 2.76 -13.60
C LEU A 66 1.22 2.23 -14.99
N ASP A 67 1.31 0.91 -15.16
CA ASP A 67 1.63 0.20 -16.40
C ASP A 67 0.35 -0.22 -17.15
#